data_AF-A0A935A0M9-F1
#
_entry.id   AF-A0A935A0M9-F1
#
_cell.length_a   1.000
_cell.length_b   1.000
_cell.length_c   1.000
_cell.angle_alpha   90.00
_cell.angle_beta   90.00
_cell.angle_gamma   90.00
#
_symmetry.space_group_name_H-M   'P 1'
#
loop_
_entity.id
_entity.type
_entity.pdbx_description
1 polymer ?
#
loop_
_entity_poly.entity_id
_entity_poly.type
_entity_poly.pdbx_seq_one_letter_code
_entity_poly.pdbx_strand_id
1 'polypeptide(L)'
;MNGSGSLEAIAGELRNLQCRQKELGAAALQEIRHADAELAGMLLEAFGLDDERAGMWLAQPSLLMVATPIEQLATGRRAVVIKVLAGIVHGFSA
;
A
#
# COMPACT_ATOMS: atom_id res chain seq x y z
N MET A 1 31.47 19.27 -12.54
CA MET A 1 30.92 18.43 -11.46
C MET A 1 30.13 19.33 -10.53
N ASN A 2 28.81 19.46 -10.68
CA ASN A 2 27.95 20.20 -9.76
C ASN A 2 26.62 19.43 -9.66
N GLY A 3 26.40 18.72 -8.56
CA GLY A 3 25.19 17.89 -8.42
C GLY A 3 24.88 17.50 -6.98
N SER A 4 25.36 18.27 -6.00
CA SER A 4 24.98 18.08 -4.61
C SER A 4 23.63 18.74 -4.39
N GLY A 5 22.53 18.03 -4.65
CA GLY A 5 21.22 18.45 -4.16
C GLY A 5 21.28 18.56 -2.63
N SER A 6 20.89 19.69 -2.06
CA SER A 6 20.95 19.86 -0.61
C SER A 6 19.95 18.92 0.08
N LEU A 7 20.19 18.60 1.35
CA LEU A 7 19.30 17.73 2.13
C LEU A 7 17.87 18.26 2.19
N GLU A 8 17.70 19.58 2.16
CA GLU A 8 16.39 20.25 2.09
C GLU A 8 15.66 19.92 0.78
N ALA A 9 16.37 19.87 -0.34
CA ALA A 9 15.79 19.50 -1.63
C ALA A 9 15.35 18.03 -1.63
N ILE A 10 16.19 17.13 -1.13
CA ILE A 10 15.88 15.70 -0.98
C ILE A 10 14.68 15.49 -0.04
N ALA A 11 14.62 16.21 1.08
CA ALA A 11 13.49 16.16 2.00
C ALA A 11 12.19 16.68 1.36
N GLY A 12 12.28 17.71 0.50
CA GLY A 12 11.18 18.19 -0.31
C GLY A 12 10.64 17.13 -1.28
N GLU A 13 11.53 16.49 -2.04
CA GLU A 13 11.17 15.41 -2.96
C GLU A 13 10.57 14.21 -2.24
N LEU A 14 11.14 13.82 -1.09
CA LEU A 14 10.62 12.72 -0.28
C LEU A 14 9.18 13.00 0.20
N ARG A 15 8.89 14.22 0.68
CA ARG A 15 7.52 14.60 1.08
C ARG A 15 6.55 14.51 -0.09
N ASN A 16 6.95 14.99 -1.27
CA ASN A 16 6.11 14.90 -2.46
C ASN A 16 5.82 13.44 -2.86
N LEU A 17 6.83 12.56 -2.77
CA LEU A 17 6.66 11.14 -3.02
C LEU A 17 5.70 10.48 -2.02
N GLN A 18 5.83 10.81 -0.74
CA GLN A 18 4.92 10.31 0.30
C GLN A 18 3.48 10.77 0.09
N CYS A 19 3.26 12.03 -0.29
CA CYS A 19 1.93 12.54 -0.64
C CYS A 19 1.32 11.75 -1.80
N ARG A 20 2.07 11.56 -2.89
CA ARG A 20 1.59 10.80 -4.05
C ARG A 20 1.31 9.34 -3.72
N GLN A 21 2.12 8.72 -2.87
CA GLN A 21 1.89 7.36 -2.41
C GLN A 21 0.59 7.24 -1.61
N LYS A 22 0.30 8.22 -0.74
CA LYS A 22 -0.96 8.29 0.01
C LYS A 22 -2.16 8.44 -0.93
N GLU A 23 -2.08 9.33 -1.92
CA GLU A 23 -3.12 9.53 -2.93
C GLU A 23 -3.37 8.27 -3.76
N LEU A 24 -2.30 7.60 -4.21
CA LEU A 24 -2.39 6.35 -4.96
C LEU A 24 -3.05 5.24 -4.13
N GLY A 25 -2.64 5.11 -2.87
CA GLY A 25 -3.20 4.13 -1.93
C GLY A 25 -4.69 4.34 -1.68
N ALA A 26 -5.10 5.60 -1.49
CA ALA A 26 -6.51 5.95 -1.30
C ALA A 26 -7.34 5.64 -2.55
N ALA A 27 -6.85 6.01 -3.74
CA ALA A 27 -7.52 5.70 -5.00
C ALA A 27 -7.66 4.18 -5.22
N ALA A 28 -6.60 3.42 -4.96
CA ALA A 28 -6.64 1.97 -5.08
C ALA A 28 -7.65 1.34 -4.11
N LEU A 29 -7.69 1.80 -2.85
CA LEU A 29 -8.68 1.33 -1.88
C LEU A 29 -10.12 1.61 -2.35
N GLN A 30 -10.37 2.78 -2.92
CA GLN A 30 -11.68 3.12 -3.48
C GLN A 30 -12.08 2.20 -4.63
N GLU A 31 -11.16 1.93 -5.56
CA GLU A 31 -11.42 1.00 -6.69
C GLU A 31 -11.67 -0.42 -6.18
N ILE A 32 -10.89 -0.90 -5.20
CA ILE A 32 -11.10 -2.22 -4.59
C ILE A 32 -12.48 -2.30 -3.93
N ARG A 33 -12.92 -1.26 -3.21
CA ARG A 33 -14.27 -1.22 -2.63
C ARG A 33 -15.38 -1.34 -3.66
N HIS A 34 -15.16 -0.77 -4.84
CA HIS A 34 -16.13 -0.82 -5.92
C HIS A 34 -16.14 -2.18 -6.63
N ALA A 35 -14.97 -2.74 -6.90
CA ALA A 35 -14.80 -3.93 -7.73
C ALA A 35 -14.76 -5.26 -6.95
N ASP A 36 -14.37 -5.24 -5.67
CA ASP A 36 -14.06 -6.42 -4.87
C ASP A 36 -14.35 -6.18 -3.37
N ALA A 37 -15.63 -6.28 -3.01
CA ALA A 37 -16.11 -6.07 -1.66
C ALA A 37 -15.49 -7.03 -0.63
N GLU A 38 -15.14 -8.26 -1.05
CA GLU A 38 -14.51 -9.25 -0.17
C GLU A 38 -13.09 -8.81 0.22
N LEU A 39 -12.28 -8.41 -0.77
CA LEU A 39 -10.94 -7.90 -0.52
C LEU A 39 -10.97 -6.59 0.29
N ALA A 40 -11.93 -5.72 0.01
CA ALA A 40 -12.14 -4.50 0.80
C ALA A 40 -12.43 -4.82 2.28
N GLY A 41 -13.26 -5.83 2.54
CA GLY A 41 -13.54 -6.30 3.90
C GLY A 41 -12.29 -6.80 4.62
N MET A 42 -11.47 -7.61 3.95
CA MET A 42 -10.21 -8.11 4.52
C MET A 42 -9.20 -6.99 4.82
N LEU A 43 -9.11 -5.97 3.96
CA LEU A 43 -8.27 -4.80 4.21
C LEU A 43 -8.73 -4.05 5.47
N LEU A 44 -10.03 -3.83 5.60
CA LEU A 44 -10.60 -3.15 6.77
C LEU A 44 -10.35 -3.93 8.07
N GLU A 45 -10.47 -5.25 8.02
CA GLU A 45 -10.19 -6.12 9.16
C GLU A 45 -8.70 -6.08 9.55
N ALA A 46 -7.80 -6.21 8.56
CA ALA A 46 -6.36 -6.20 8.78
C ALA A 46 -5.83 -4.88 9.37
N PHE A 47 -6.49 -3.75 9.05
CA PHE A 47 -6.05 -2.42 9.47
C PHE A 47 -6.96 -1.75 10.51
N GLY A 48 -7.92 -2.48 11.07
CA GLY A 48 -8.76 -1.98 12.18
C GLY A 48 -9.65 -0.80 11.80
N LEU A 49 -10.25 -0.86 10.60
CA LEU A 49 -11.10 0.19 10.03
C LEU A 49 -10.36 1.51 9.72
N ASP A 50 -9.03 1.49 9.68
CA ASP A 50 -8.22 2.64 9.29
C ASP A 50 -7.94 2.64 7.78
N ASP A 51 -8.77 3.40 7.06
CA ASP A 51 -8.67 3.58 5.61
C ASP A 51 -7.33 4.13 5.16
N GLU A 52 -6.75 5.05 5.95
CA GLU A 52 -5.47 5.65 5.61
C GLU A 52 -4.36 4.61 5.70
N ARG A 53 -4.33 3.80 6.76
CA ARG A 53 -3.36 2.71 6.91
C ARG A 53 -3.53 1.64 5.85
N ALA A 54 -4.76 1.25 5.54
CA ALA A 54 -5.05 0.29 4.48
C ALA A 54 -4.58 0.81 3.11
N GLY A 55 -4.89 2.07 2.79
CA GLY A 55 -4.44 2.73 1.57
C GLY A 55 -2.92 2.84 1.47
N MET A 56 -2.25 3.29 2.53
CA MET A 56 -0.79 3.36 2.54
C MET A 56 -0.13 2.00 2.34
N TRP A 57 -0.65 0.95 3.01
CA TRP A 57 -0.13 -0.40 2.85
C TRP A 57 -0.22 -0.88 1.41
N LEU A 58 -1.34 -0.61 0.73
CA LEU A 58 -1.55 -0.98 -0.67
C LEU A 58 -0.48 -0.38 -1.61
N ALA A 59 -0.04 0.85 -1.34
CA ALA A 59 0.91 1.58 -2.17
C ALA A 59 2.37 1.44 -1.73
N GLN A 60 2.65 0.72 -0.65
CA GLN A 60 4.00 0.54 -0.12
C GLN A 60 4.64 -0.78 -0.57
N PRO A 61 5.95 -0.78 -0.85
CA PRO A 61 6.69 -2.03 -1.00
C PRO A 61 6.58 -2.85 0.29
N SER A 62 6.33 -4.15 0.15
CA SER A 62 6.25 -5.07 1.27
C SER A 62 7.47 -5.98 1.29
N LEU A 63 7.99 -6.31 2.48
CA LEU A 63 9.02 -7.34 2.62
C LEU A 63 8.47 -8.75 2.33
N LEU A 64 7.15 -8.92 2.37
CA LEU A 64 6.48 -10.19 2.13
C LEU A 64 6.15 -10.43 0.65
N MET A 65 6.36 -9.44 -0.22
CA MET A 65 5.99 -9.49 -1.63
C MET A 65 7.08 -8.89 -2.51
N VAL A 66 7.19 -9.40 -3.74
CA VAL A 66 8.18 -8.91 -4.73
C VAL A 66 7.82 -7.53 -5.31
N ALA A 67 6.57 -7.10 -5.11
CA ALA A 67 6.02 -5.84 -5.62
C ALA A 67 5.03 -5.28 -4.59
N THR A 68 4.59 -4.04 -4.77
CA THR A 68 3.52 -3.46 -3.94
C THR A 68 2.22 -4.29 -4.05
N PRO A 69 1.35 -4.26 -3.03
CA PRO A 69 0.05 -4.93 -3.14
C PRO A 69 -0.76 -4.51 -4.37
N ILE A 70 -0.75 -3.22 -4.74
CA ILE A 70 -1.41 -2.73 -5.96
C ILE A 70 -0.88 -3.44 -7.21
N GLU A 71 0.44 -3.57 -7.34
CA GLU A 71 1.05 -4.26 -8.49
C GLU A 71 0.73 -5.76 -8.51
N GLN A 72 0.66 -6.41 -7.35
CA GLN A 72 0.20 -7.80 -7.25
C GLN A 72 -1.25 -7.93 -7.73
N LEU A 73 -2.14 -7.03 -7.31
CA LEU A 73 -3.54 -7.03 -7.74
C LEU A 73 -3.67 -6.78 -9.24
N ALA A 74 -2.96 -5.78 -9.77
CA ALA A 74 -2.96 -5.44 -11.19
C ALA A 74 -2.48 -6.59 -12.09
N THR A 75 -1.61 -7.46 -11.56
CA THR A 75 -1.09 -8.65 -12.25
C THR A 75 -1.89 -9.93 -11.96
N GLY A 76 -3.07 -9.81 -11.34
CA GLY A 76 -3.97 -10.93 -11.06
C GLY A 76 -3.53 -11.82 -9.89
N ARG A 77 -2.53 -11.40 -9.10
CA ARG A 77 -1.98 -12.16 -7.97
C ARG A 77 -2.73 -11.88 -6.66
N ARG A 78 -4.06 -11.80 -6.73
CA ARG A 78 -4.95 -11.54 -5.59
C ARG A 78 -4.73 -12.49 -4.42
N ALA A 79 -4.52 -13.78 -4.69
CA ALA A 79 -4.29 -14.80 -3.66
C ALA A 79 -3.05 -14.51 -2.79
N VAL A 80 -2.02 -13.89 -3.36
CA VAL A 80 -0.81 -13.48 -2.61
C VAL A 80 -1.17 -12.39 -1.60
N VAL A 81 -1.92 -11.38 -2.04
CA VAL A 81 -2.36 -10.26 -1.19
C VAL A 81 -3.24 -10.76 -0.06
N ILE A 82 -4.20 -11.63 -0.34
CA ILE A 82 -5.08 -12.24 0.68
C ILE A 82 -4.27 -13.01 1.72
N LYS A 83 -3.30 -13.82 1.28
CA LYS A 83 -2.44 -14.59 2.19
C LYS A 83 -1.69 -13.67 3.16
N VAL A 84 -1.21 -12.52 2.68
CA VAL A 84 -0.53 -11.54 3.53
C VAL A 84 -1.51 -10.87 4.50
N LEU A 85 -2.69 -10.45 4.03
CA LEU A 85 -3.72 -9.85 4.89
C LEU A 85 -4.15 -10.79 6.02
N ALA A 86 -4.35 -12.08 5.72
CA ALA A 86 -4.65 -13.08 6.73
C ALA A 86 -3.51 -13.23 7.76
N GLY A 87 -2.25 -13.14 7.32
CA GLY A 87 -1.09 -13.12 8.22
C GLY A 87 -1.12 -11.94 9.19
N ILE A 88 -1.43 -10.75 8.67
CA ILE A 88 -1.55 -9.51 9.47
C ILE A 88 -2.63 -9.67 10.55
N VAL A 89 -3.84 -10.13 10.18
CA VAL A 89 -4.95 -10.33 11.12
C VAL A 89 -4.61 -11.32 12.23
N HIS A 90 -3.90 -12.40 11.89
CA HIS A 90 -3.55 -13.45 12.86
C HIS A 90 -2.24 -13.22 13.61
N GLY A 91 -1.59 -12.06 13.45
CA GLY A 91 -0.35 -11.72 14.17
C GLY A 91 0.89 -12.46 13.67
N PHE A 92 0.82 -13.10 12.49
CA PHE A 92 2.01 -13.57 11.79
C PHE A 92 2.55 -12.39 10.99
N SER A 93 3.49 -11.67 11.61
CA SER A 93 3.97 -10.35 11.18
C SER A 93 4.18 -10.18 9.66
N ALA A 94 3.76 -9.01 9.18
CA ALA A 94 4.19 -8.38 7.94
C ALA A 94 5.45 -7.53 8.12
#